data_AF-A0AA39UYA9-F1
#
_entry.id   AF-A0AA39UYA9-F1
#
_cell.length_a   1.000
_cell.length_b   1.000
_cell.length_c   1.000
_cell.angle_alpha   90.00
_cell.angle_beta   90.00
_cell.angle_gamma   90.00
#
_symmetry.space_group_name_H-M   'P 1'
#
loop_
_entity.id
_entity.type
_entity.pdbx_description
1 polymer ?
#
loop_
_entity_poly.entity_id
_entity_poly.type
_entity_poly.pdbx_seq_one_letter_code
_entity_poly.pdbx_strand_id
1 'polypeptide(L)'
;MATTQPSEASQVISEVSKQEGGPSKGSTAAQLQSEVTKQRNLEDAAAQVGSKLETAPESITKEDASLLHSRESRAMGGQQPPKSSIASQAQSVAAANERGDTVQTNAQLNPGEQSQLDREANYMQQADKVASKLATDPSSVTKEDADKMHSRETRAFGATESGGIASQAQSQVAENTGAKN
;
A
#
# COMPACT_ATOMS: atom_id res chain seq x y z
N MET A 1 -40.53 3.38 28.37
CA MET A 1 -40.10 4.80 28.27
C MET A 1 -38.84 4.94 29.11
N ALA A 2 -37.67 5.00 28.47
CA ALA A 2 -36.40 5.14 29.19
C ALA A 2 -36.18 6.62 29.50
N THR A 3 -36.28 6.98 30.77
CA THR A 3 -35.94 8.32 31.26
C THR A 3 -34.43 8.46 31.16
N THR A 4 -33.92 9.06 30.09
CA THR A 4 -32.50 9.42 29.96
C THR A 4 -32.19 10.46 31.03
N GLN A 5 -31.68 10.00 32.18
CA GLN A 5 -31.20 10.91 33.21
C GLN A 5 -30.08 11.77 32.60
N PRO A 6 -30.13 13.10 32.75
CA PRO A 6 -29.04 13.95 32.31
C PRO A 6 -27.79 13.53 33.09
N SER A 7 -26.71 13.20 32.37
CA SER A 7 -25.41 12.91 32.99
C SER A 7 -25.03 14.02 33.97
N GLU A 8 -24.32 13.71 35.05
CA GLU A 8 -23.92 14.71 36.06
C GLU A 8 -23.29 15.96 35.42
N ALA A 9 -22.45 15.76 34.39
CA ALA A 9 -21.88 16.85 33.59
C ALA A 9 -22.93 17.77 32.95
N SER A 10 -24.03 17.22 32.44
CA SER A 10 -25.13 17.99 31.85
C SER A 10 -25.91 18.80 32.89
N GLN A 11 -26.01 18.28 34.13
CA GLN A 11 -26.66 18.98 35.24
C GLN A 11 -25.82 20.16 35.71
N VAL A 12 -24.51 19.94 35.90
CA VAL A 12 -23.54 20.99 36.26
C VAL A 12 -23.48 22.08 35.20
N ILE A 13 -23.44 21.71 33.91
CA ILE A 13 -23.48 22.68 32.80
C ILE A 13 -24.77 23.52 32.83
N SER A 14 -25.91 22.90 33.11
CA SER A 14 -27.21 23.59 33.17
C SER A 14 -27.29 24.56 34.35
N GLU A 15 -26.77 24.19 35.51
CA GLU A 15 -26.70 25.03 36.70
C GLU A 15 -25.78 26.24 36.48
N VAL A 16 -24.56 26.00 35.98
CA VAL A 16 -23.60 27.06 35.65
C VAL A 16 -24.15 27.97 34.55
N SER A 17 -24.83 27.41 33.54
CA SER A 17 -25.48 28.21 32.49
C SER A 17 -26.56 29.13 33.06
N LYS A 18 -27.37 28.67 34.00
CA LYS A 18 -28.40 29.50 34.65
C LYS A 18 -27.77 30.61 35.48
N GLN A 19 -26.64 30.33 36.14
CA GLN A 19 -25.90 31.29 36.95
C GLN A 19 -25.20 32.37 36.10
N GLU A 20 -24.73 32.02 34.89
CA GLU A 20 -24.07 32.94 33.95
C GLU A 20 -25.02 33.63 32.95
N GLY A 21 -26.34 33.37 33.02
CA GLY A 21 -27.32 33.94 32.09
C GLY A 21 -27.34 33.28 30.69
N GLY A 22 -26.78 32.08 30.56
CA GLY A 22 -26.77 31.25 29.36
C GLY A 22 -25.36 30.97 28.82
N PRO A 23 -25.20 29.91 28.01
CA PRO A 23 -23.92 29.61 27.37
C PRO A 23 -23.59 30.71 26.34
N SER A 24 -22.51 31.45 26.60
CA SER A 24 -21.98 32.48 25.69
C SER A 24 -20.49 32.23 25.43
N LYS A 25 -19.96 32.76 24.32
CA LYS A 25 -18.57 32.51 23.93
C LYS A 25 -17.61 32.97 25.04
N GLY A 26 -16.86 32.02 25.61
CA GLY A 26 -15.91 32.26 26.70
C GLY A 26 -16.46 32.04 28.11
N SER A 27 -17.77 31.81 28.27
CA SER A 27 -18.38 31.53 29.58
C SER A 27 -17.97 30.15 30.11
N THR A 28 -18.06 29.95 31.43
CA THR A 28 -17.74 28.67 32.09
C THR A 28 -18.62 27.56 31.55
N ALA A 29 -19.91 27.83 31.35
CA ALA A 29 -20.84 26.88 30.72
C ALA A 29 -20.41 26.46 29.30
N ALA A 30 -19.94 27.39 28.48
CA ALA A 30 -19.47 27.11 27.12
C ALA A 30 -18.16 26.31 27.11
N GLN A 31 -17.26 26.58 28.06
CA GLN A 31 -16.02 25.82 28.23
C GLN A 31 -16.31 24.37 28.65
N LEU A 32 -17.18 24.17 29.65
CA LEU A 32 -17.61 22.84 30.10
C LEU A 32 -18.29 22.05 28.99
N GLN A 33 -19.16 22.69 28.19
CA GLN A 33 -19.74 22.03 27.01
C GLN A 33 -18.68 21.62 25.98
N SER A 34 -17.68 22.46 25.74
CA SER A 34 -16.58 22.16 24.83
C SER A 34 -15.77 20.96 25.32
N GLU A 35 -15.44 20.89 26.61
CA GLU A 35 -14.70 19.76 27.20
C GLU A 35 -15.46 18.45 27.10
N VAL A 36 -16.75 18.45 27.46
CA VAL A 36 -17.62 17.27 27.32
C VAL A 36 -17.70 16.82 25.86
N THR A 37 -17.75 17.76 24.93
CA THR A 37 -17.78 17.44 23.49
C THR A 37 -16.45 16.81 23.05
N LYS A 38 -15.30 17.32 23.51
CA LYS A 38 -13.99 16.75 23.19
C LYS A 38 -13.85 15.33 23.76
N GLN A 39 -14.30 15.11 24.99
CA GLN A 39 -14.27 13.79 25.65
C GLN A 39 -15.12 12.78 24.90
N ARG A 40 -16.38 13.10 24.56
CA ARG A 40 -17.23 12.21 23.75
C ARG A 40 -16.62 11.87 22.40
N ASN A 41 -16.09 12.88 21.71
CA ASN A 41 -15.43 12.66 20.42
C ASN A 41 -14.19 11.77 20.52
N LEU A 42 -13.44 11.84 21.62
CA LEU A 42 -12.33 10.93 21.89
C LEU A 42 -12.85 9.52 22.15
N GLU A 43 -13.87 9.38 22.99
CA GLU A 43 -14.46 8.10 23.37
C GLU A 43 -15.04 7.36 22.16
N ASP A 44 -15.74 8.06 21.27
CA ASP A 44 -16.26 7.51 20.01
C ASP A 44 -15.13 7.04 19.09
N ALA A 45 -14.07 7.86 18.93
CA ALA A 45 -12.91 7.50 18.12
C ALA A 45 -12.14 6.31 18.73
N ALA A 46 -11.99 6.28 20.05
CA ALA A 46 -11.32 5.21 20.77
C ALA A 46 -12.10 3.90 20.69
N ALA A 47 -13.43 3.95 20.74
CA ALA A 47 -14.27 2.78 20.53
C ALA A 47 -14.11 2.23 19.11
N GLN A 48 -14.21 3.09 18.08
CA GLN A 48 -14.08 2.64 16.68
C GLN A 48 -12.70 2.06 16.37
N VAL A 49 -11.64 2.79 16.73
CA VAL A 49 -10.26 2.36 16.46
C VAL A 49 -9.84 1.21 17.38
N GLY A 50 -10.28 1.23 18.64
CA GLY A 50 -10.03 0.15 19.62
C GLY A 50 -10.66 -1.16 19.19
N SER A 51 -11.92 -1.15 18.74
CA SER A 51 -12.57 -2.35 18.21
C SER A 51 -11.86 -2.88 16.96
N LYS A 52 -11.41 -2.00 16.05
CA LYS A 52 -10.61 -2.42 14.89
C LYS A 52 -9.26 -3.00 15.31
N LEU A 53 -8.59 -2.42 16.30
CA LEU A 53 -7.32 -2.94 16.84
C LEU A 53 -7.44 -4.35 17.41
N GLU A 54 -8.58 -4.67 18.02
CA GLU A 54 -8.84 -5.99 18.61
C GLU A 54 -9.29 -7.02 17.57
N THR A 55 -10.14 -6.61 16.62
CA THR A 55 -10.81 -7.54 15.69
C THR A 55 -10.12 -7.68 14.33
N ALA A 56 -9.50 -6.62 13.83
CA ALA A 56 -8.88 -6.57 12.50
C ALA A 56 -7.74 -5.53 12.49
N PRO A 57 -6.65 -5.78 13.24
CA PRO A 57 -5.54 -4.83 13.35
C PRO A 57 -4.91 -4.49 11.99
N GLU A 58 -4.94 -5.41 11.02
CA GLU A 58 -4.48 -5.19 9.64
C GLU A 58 -5.30 -4.14 8.86
N SER A 59 -6.54 -3.86 9.28
CA SER A 59 -7.41 -2.86 8.65
C SER A 59 -7.17 -1.43 9.15
N ILE A 60 -6.34 -1.26 10.19
CA ILE A 60 -6.04 0.04 10.77
C ILE A 60 -5.21 0.85 9.78
N THR A 61 -5.73 2.01 9.39
CA THR A 61 -5.04 2.95 8.50
C THR A 61 -4.38 4.10 9.27
N LYS A 62 -3.55 4.86 8.56
CA LYS A 62 -2.92 6.07 9.07
C LYS A 62 -3.94 7.16 9.44
N GLU A 63 -5.05 7.24 8.71
CA GLU A 63 -6.14 8.17 8.96
C GLU A 63 -6.85 7.85 10.28
N ASP A 64 -7.16 6.57 10.52
CA ASP A 64 -7.76 6.10 11.78
C ASP A 64 -6.86 6.47 12.98
N ALA A 65 -5.56 6.16 12.88
CA ALA A 65 -4.58 6.48 13.91
C ALA A 65 -4.41 8.00 14.14
N SER A 66 -4.39 8.79 13.06
CA SER A 66 -4.23 10.25 13.11
C SER A 66 -5.47 10.94 13.68
N LEU A 67 -6.66 10.44 13.33
CA LEU A 67 -7.92 10.91 13.89
C LEU A 67 -7.93 10.72 15.40
N LEU A 68 -7.64 9.50 15.88
CA LEU A 68 -7.59 9.19 17.30
C LEU A 68 -6.57 10.06 18.04
N HIS A 69 -5.36 10.18 17.50
CA HIS A 69 -4.31 11.04 18.05
C HIS A 69 -4.76 12.51 18.19
N SER A 70 -5.43 13.04 17.18
CA SER A 70 -5.95 14.42 17.19
C SER A 70 -7.06 14.62 18.23
N ARG A 71 -7.98 13.65 18.36
CA ARG A 71 -9.03 13.73 19.39
C ARG A 71 -8.47 13.63 20.80
N GLU A 72 -7.50 12.74 21.01
CA GLU A 72 -6.85 12.55 22.31
C GLU A 72 -6.04 13.78 22.71
N SER A 73 -5.28 14.35 21.78
CA SER A 73 -4.56 15.60 22.01
C SER A 73 -5.52 16.72 22.39
N ARG A 74 -6.64 16.90 21.66
CA ARG A 74 -7.63 17.94 21.95
C ARG A 74 -8.31 17.75 23.30
N ALA A 75 -8.58 16.51 23.70
CA ALA A 75 -9.16 16.20 25.01
C ALA A 75 -8.19 16.56 26.16
N MET A 76 -6.87 16.43 25.94
CA MET A 76 -5.83 16.84 26.88
C MET A 76 -5.33 18.28 26.66
N GLY A 77 -6.13 19.16 26.05
CA GLY A 77 -5.76 20.57 25.89
C GLY A 77 -4.66 20.85 24.86
N GLY A 78 -4.49 19.99 23.87
CA GLY A 78 -3.48 20.11 22.80
C GLY A 78 -2.13 19.48 23.15
N GLN A 79 -2.04 18.75 24.26
CA GLN A 79 -0.82 18.02 24.63
C GLN A 79 -0.64 16.78 23.77
N GLN A 80 0.61 16.34 23.63
CA GLN A 80 0.91 15.11 22.92
C GLN A 80 0.38 13.91 23.72
N PRO A 81 -0.38 13.00 23.09
CA PRO A 81 -0.77 11.74 23.70
C PRO A 81 0.41 10.94 24.27
N PRO A 82 0.25 10.30 25.44
CA PRO A 82 1.29 9.46 25.97
C PRO A 82 1.61 8.30 25.03
N LYS A 83 2.86 7.83 25.09
CA LYS A 83 3.34 6.72 24.24
C LYS A 83 2.63 5.39 24.53
N SER A 84 1.98 5.27 25.69
CA SER A 84 1.17 4.11 26.08
C SER A 84 -0.30 4.22 25.70
N SER A 85 -0.71 5.30 25.04
CA SER A 85 -2.11 5.50 24.64
C SER A 85 -2.52 4.63 23.47
N ILE A 86 -3.83 4.43 23.35
CA ILE A 86 -4.46 3.75 22.21
C ILE A 86 -4.10 4.45 20.90
N ALA A 87 -3.98 5.79 20.86
CA ALA A 87 -3.51 6.50 19.67
C ALA A 87 -2.09 6.09 19.26
N SER A 88 -1.17 5.97 20.23
CA SER A 88 0.21 5.55 19.99
C SER A 88 0.26 4.09 19.50
N GLN A 89 -0.57 3.22 20.08
CA GLN A 89 -0.71 1.84 19.62
C GLN A 89 -1.29 1.77 18.19
N ALA A 90 -2.33 2.53 17.90
CA ALA A 90 -2.93 2.63 16.56
C ALA A 90 -1.93 3.12 15.52
N GLN A 91 -1.11 4.13 15.86
CA GLN A 91 -0.04 4.62 14.98
C GLN A 91 1.01 3.55 14.70
N SER A 92 1.38 2.76 15.72
CA SER A 92 2.34 1.67 15.55
C SER A 92 1.80 0.57 14.64
N VAL A 93 0.53 0.19 14.80
CA VAL A 93 -0.13 -0.82 13.97
C VAL A 93 -0.34 -0.31 12.55
N ALA A 94 -0.83 0.91 12.36
CA ALA A 94 -0.95 1.54 11.05
C ALA A 94 0.39 1.55 10.29
N ALA A 95 1.48 1.96 10.97
CA ALA A 95 2.81 1.96 10.38
C ALA A 95 3.34 0.55 10.08
N ALA A 96 2.90 -0.48 10.81
CA ALA A 96 3.23 -1.87 10.50
C ALA A 96 2.45 -2.35 9.26
N ASN A 97 1.18 -1.98 9.14
CA ASN A 97 0.34 -2.30 7.99
C ASN A 97 0.84 -1.61 6.72
N GLU A 98 1.21 -0.32 6.80
CA GLU A 98 1.83 0.41 5.70
C GLU A 98 3.17 -0.25 5.31
N ARG A 99 3.97 -0.73 6.27
CA ARG A 99 5.19 -1.48 5.93
C ARG A 99 4.88 -2.79 5.21
N GLY A 100 3.88 -3.55 5.67
CA GLY A 100 3.42 -4.77 4.98
C GLY A 100 2.90 -4.50 3.57
N ASP A 101 2.15 -3.41 3.38
CA ASP A 101 1.61 -2.98 2.09
C ASP A 101 2.70 -2.43 1.17
N THR A 102 3.71 -1.74 1.72
CA THR A 102 4.90 -1.32 0.97
C THR A 102 5.79 -2.49 0.58
N VAL A 103 5.74 -3.63 1.25
CA VAL A 103 6.45 -4.85 0.80
C VAL A 103 5.72 -5.49 -0.39
N GLN A 104 4.39 -5.34 -0.48
CA GLN A 104 3.63 -5.83 -1.64
C GLN A 104 3.66 -4.87 -2.84
N THR A 105 3.75 -3.56 -2.60
CA THR A 105 3.84 -2.53 -3.66
C THR A 105 5.28 -2.15 -4.04
N ASN A 106 6.25 -2.38 -3.15
CA ASN A 106 7.69 -2.27 -3.41
C ASN A 106 8.41 -3.60 -3.13
N ALA A 107 7.93 -4.70 -3.70
CA ALA A 107 8.86 -5.63 -4.34
C ALA A 107 9.48 -4.94 -5.58
N GLN A 108 10.03 -3.74 -5.37
CA GLN A 108 10.95 -3.09 -6.27
C GLN A 108 12.20 -3.94 -6.12
N LEU A 109 12.25 -5.02 -6.90
CA LEU A 109 13.45 -5.77 -7.17
C LEU A 109 14.58 -4.77 -7.31
N ASN A 110 15.73 -5.04 -6.69
CA ASN A 110 16.87 -4.14 -6.81
C ASN A 110 17.06 -3.83 -8.30
N PRO A 111 17.51 -2.62 -8.71
CA PRO A 111 17.60 -2.27 -10.13
C PRO A 111 18.33 -3.32 -10.98
N GLY A 112 19.27 -4.07 -10.39
CA GLY A 112 19.90 -5.25 -10.98
C GLY A 112 18.96 -6.44 -11.19
N GLU A 113 18.16 -6.81 -10.20
CA GLU A 113 17.17 -7.90 -10.29
C GLU A 113 16.03 -7.56 -11.25
N GLN A 114 15.52 -6.32 -11.22
CA GLN A 114 14.53 -5.85 -12.20
C GLN A 114 15.11 -5.89 -13.63
N SER A 115 16.36 -5.43 -13.79
CA SER A 115 17.03 -5.49 -15.09
C SER A 115 17.21 -6.91 -15.60
N GLN A 116 17.45 -7.89 -14.72
CA GLN A 116 17.56 -9.29 -15.11
C GLN A 116 16.21 -9.87 -15.51
N LEU A 117 15.15 -9.63 -14.73
CA LEU A 117 13.80 -10.07 -15.11
C LEU A 117 13.34 -9.45 -16.43
N ASP A 118 13.64 -8.17 -16.65
CA ASP A 118 13.30 -7.52 -17.92
C ASP A 118 14.07 -8.17 -19.09
N ARG A 119 15.33 -8.58 -18.89
CA ARG A 119 16.11 -9.29 -19.93
C ARG A 119 15.53 -10.68 -20.20
N GLU A 120 15.18 -11.43 -19.16
CA GLU A 120 14.56 -12.75 -19.29
C GLU A 120 13.19 -12.64 -19.97
N ALA A 121 12.35 -11.69 -19.58
CA ALA A 121 11.04 -11.47 -20.22
C ALA A 121 11.18 -11.09 -21.70
N ASN A 122 12.11 -10.20 -22.03
CA ASN A 122 12.41 -9.83 -23.42
C ASN A 122 12.93 -11.02 -24.23
N TYR A 123 13.71 -11.92 -23.62
CA TYR A 123 14.15 -13.18 -24.22
C TYR A 123 12.96 -14.10 -24.48
N MET A 124 12.14 -14.38 -23.47
CA MET A 124 10.98 -15.28 -23.59
C MET A 124 10.01 -14.84 -24.69
N GLN A 125 9.65 -13.56 -24.74
CA GLN A 125 8.76 -13.04 -25.78
C GLN A 125 9.33 -13.23 -27.20
N GLN A 126 10.65 -13.03 -27.34
CA GLN A 126 11.30 -13.24 -28.61
C GLN A 126 11.30 -14.74 -28.92
N ALA A 127 11.63 -15.57 -27.93
CA ALA A 127 11.78 -17.02 -28.05
C ALA A 127 10.48 -17.64 -28.55
N ASP A 128 9.34 -17.25 -27.96
CA ASP A 128 8.02 -17.65 -28.41
C ASP A 128 7.74 -17.25 -29.86
N LYS A 129 8.13 -16.03 -30.26
CA LYS A 129 7.94 -15.55 -31.64
C LYS A 129 8.75 -16.38 -32.63
N VAL A 130 10.01 -16.66 -32.33
CA VAL A 130 10.88 -17.45 -33.21
C VAL A 130 10.50 -18.91 -33.21
N ALA A 131 10.17 -19.49 -32.06
CA ALA A 131 9.66 -20.86 -31.95
C ALA A 131 8.38 -21.04 -32.77
N SER A 132 7.44 -20.09 -32.68
CA SER A 132 6.19 -20.13 -33.45
C SER A 132 6.44 -20.10 -34.96
N LYS A 133 7.39 -19.25 -35.41
CA LYS A 133 7.81 -19.21 -36.81
C LYS A 133 8.47 -20.52 -37.22
N LEU A 134 9.39 -21.04 -36.41
CA LEU A 134 10.10 -22.28 -36.67
C LEU A 134 9.15 -23.50 -36.76
N ALA A 135 8.06 -23.50 -35.99
CA ALA A 135 7.05 -24.55 -36.02
C ALA A 135 6.08 -24.42 -37.21
N THR A 136 5.71 -23.19 -37.59
CA THR A 136 4.65 -22.95 -38.58
C THR A 136 5.20 -22.80 -40.00
N ASP A 137 6.25 -22.00 -40.15
CA ASP A 137 6.91 -21.72 -41.41
C ASP A 137 8.41 -21.42 -41.16
N PRO A 138 9.26 -22.47 -41.11
CA PRO A 138 10.69 -22.31 -40.88
C PRO A 138 11.37 -21.39 -41.92
N SER A 139 10.82 -21.30 -43.13
CA SER A 139 11.36 -20.45 -44.19
C SER A 139 11.17 -18.95 -43.92
N SER A 140 10.23 -18.61 -43.04
CA SER A 140 9.95 -17.23 -42.59
C SER A 140 10.94 -16.70 -41.55
N VAL A 141 11.81 -17.56 -41.01
CA VAL A 141 12.84 -17.14 -40.05
C VAL A 141 13.92 -16.34 -40.78
N THR A 142 14.10 -15.09 -40.35
CA THR A 142 15.04 -14.14 -40.96
C THR A 142 16.34 -14.04 -40.18
N LYS A 143 17.39 -13.53 -40.84
CA LYS A 143 18.65 -13.19 -40.17
C LYS A 143 18.45 -12.23 -38.99
N GLU A 144 17.54 -11.26 -39.13
CA GLU A 144 17.22 -10.32 -38.06
C GLU A 144 16.58 -11.00 -36.84
N ASP A 145 15.70 -12.00 -37.06
CA ASP A 145 15.12 -12.78 -35.97
C ASP A 145 16.21 -13.58 -35.22
N ALA A 146 17.15 -14.18 -35.94
CA ALA A 146 18.27 -14.95 -35.39
C ALA A 146 19.29 -14.07 -34.64
N ASP A 147 19.61 -12.89 -35.17
CA ASP A 147 20.53 -11.94 -34.52
C ASP A 147 19.90 -11.35 -33.25
N LYS A 148 18.59 -11.03 -33.30
CA LYS A 148 17.84 -10.57 -32.12
C LYS A 148 17.73 -11.66 -31.05
N MET A 149 17.54 -12.91 -31.45
CA MET A 149 17.58 -14.07 -30.55
C MET A 149 18.89 -14.14 -29.79
N HIS A 150 19.98 -14.22 -30.55
CA HIS A 150 21.34 -14.37 -30.02
C HIS A 150 21.69 -13.24 -29.05
N SER A 151 21.33 -12.01 -29.41
CA SER A 151 21.53 -10.83 -28.56
C SER A 151 20.75 -10.90 -27.24
N ARG A 152 19.48 -11.35 -27.26
CA ARG A 152 18.65 -11.43 -26.05
C ARG A 152 19.06 -12.59 -25.14
N GLU A 153 19.39 -13.73 -25.71
CA GLU A 153 19.89 -14.89 -24.95
C GLU A 153 21.21 -14.56 -24.26
N THR A 154 22.16 -13.95 -24.99
CA THR A 154 23.44 -13.53 -24.41
C THR A 154 23.27 -12.47 -23.30
N ARG A 155 22.28 -11.57 -23.44
CA ARG A 155 22.02 -10.56 -22.40
C ARG A 155 21.35 -11.14 -21.16
N ALA A 156 20.51 -12.17 -21.31
CA ALA A 156 19.82 -12.84 -20.21
C ALA A 156 20.72 -13.87 -19.49
N PHE A 157 21.44 -14.71 -20.24
CA PHE A 157 22.17 -15.87 -19.70
C PHE A 157 23.69 -15.79 -19.88
N GLY A 158 24.21 -14.77 -20.56
CA GLY A 158 25.65 -14.54 -20.75
C GLY A 158 26.31 -15.34 -21.88
N ALA A 159 25.68 -16.44 -22.32
CA ALA A 159 26.12 -17.25 -23.45
C ALA A 159 24.90 -17.84 -24.17
N THR A 160 25.09 -18.24 -25.42
CA THR A 160 24.07 -18.98 -26.16
C THR A 160 24.27 -20.48 -25.99
N GLU A 161 23.19 -21.17 -25.65
CA GLU A 161 23.24 -22.62 -25.46
C GLU A 161 23.33 -23.33 -26.82
N SER A 162 24.24 -24.28 -26.92
CA SER A 162 24.36 -25.14 -28.10
C SER A 162 23.10 -25.98 -28.25
N GLY A 163 22.31 -25.71 -29.30
CA GLY A 163 21.02 -26.37 -29.53
C GLY A 163 19.79 -25.61 -29.00
N GLY A 164 19.99 -24.46 -28.34
CA GLY A 164 18.92 -23.54 -27.93
C GLY A 164 18.26 -22.83 -29.12
N ILE A 165 17.21 -22.05 -28.86
CA ILE A 165 16.38 -21.42 -29.89
C ILE A 165 17.19 -20.48 -30.79
N ALA A 166 18.19 -19.77 -30.27
CA ALA A 166 19.05 -18.94 -31.11
C ALA A 166 19.93 -19.78 -32.06
N SER A 167 20.48 -20.89 -31.58
CA SER A 167 21.25 -21.83 -32.40
C SER A 167 20.38 -22.42 -33.51
N GLN A 168 19.14 -22.83 -33.20
CA GLN A 168 18.19 -23.34 -34.18
C GLN A 168 17.79 -22.27 -35.21
N ALA A 169 17.56 -21.03 -34.77
CA ALA A 169 17.26 -19.91 -35.66
C ALA A 169 18.42 -19.60 -36.62
N GLN A 170 19.67 -19.63 -36.13
CA GLN A 170 20.88 -19.44 -36.96
C GLN A 170 21.01 -20.55 -38.01
N SER A 171 20.83 -21.82 -37.62
CA SER A 171 20.83 -22.96 -38.54
C SER A 171 19.75 -22.84 -39.60
N GLN A 172 18.52 -22.48 -39.20
CA GLN A 172 17.42 -22.32 -40.16
C GLN A 172 17.67 -21.17 -41.14
N VAL A 173 18.27 -20.07 -40.69
CA VAL A 173 18.67 -18.97 -41.59
C VAL A 173 19.75 -19.43 -42.56
N ALA A 174 20.73 -20.22 -42.12
CA ALA A 174 21.75 -20.79 -42.99
C ALA A 174 21.14 -21.71 -44.05
N GLU A 175 20.15 -22.52 -43.70
CA GLU A 175 19.39 -23.33 -44.66
C GLU A 175 18.56 -22.48 -45.62
N ASN A 176 17.83 -21.48 -45.11
CA ASN A 176 16.98 -20.59 -45.91
C ASN A 176 17.79 -19.72 -46.89
N THR A 177 19.05 -19.45 -46.58
CA THR A 177 19.97 -18.67 -47.43
C THR A 177 20.83 -19.57 -48.32
N GLY A 178 21.18 -20.78 -47.86
CA GLY A 178 21.91 -21.79 -48.63
C GLY A 178 21.04 -22.48 -49.70
N ALA A 179 19.76 -22.71 -49.43
CA ALA A 179 18.79 -23.27 -50.40
C ALA A 179 18.41 -22.28 -51.52
N LYS A 180 18.86 -21.02 -51.45
CA LYS A 180 18.62 -19.99 -52.47
C LYS A 180 19.77 -19.83 -53.48
N ASN A 181 20.76 -20.74 -53.50
CA ASN A 181 21.79 -20.81 -54.54
C ASN A 181 21.60 -22.02 -55.44
#